data_AF-A0A4R1RL87-F1
#
_entry.id   AF-A0A4R1RL87-F1
#
_cell.length_a   1.000
_cell.length_b   1.000
_cell.length_c   1.000
_cell.angle_alpha   90.00
_cell.angle_beta   90.00
_cell.angle_gamma   90.00
#
_symmetry.space_group_name_H-M   'P 1'
#
loop_
_entity.id
_entity.type
_entity.pdbx_description
1 polymer ?
#
loop_
_entity_poly.entity_id
_entity_poly.type
_entity_poly.pdbx_seq_one_letter_code
_entity_poly.pdbx_strand_id
1 'polypeptide(L)'
;MVDLLKLLTVAITLNVFLISCNNKQTKTEDVTAITQSDLIKTEGYKLMESKCYICHFETPDPAKMNQMIAPPMLRIKEHYLPNYQNKEDFIAAIMNIVNNPSEEKTLMPGAVKKFNLMPKLNYNQDELKLIAETIYEYEFGSAPKMAMLMMGDLRLDDNGNPWKLKPETIEKADSILNRLYSFKSNNIKDYNQLGKDVFEQAKFIMLDKSYTGDKFDQIHNFFYSVEDDMHALIEEKSIENAKTTVEDMKTKFNNFYNFFSAE
;
A
#
# COMPACT_ATOMS: atom_id res chain seq x y z
N MET A 1 9.14 -61.05 66.07
CA MET A 1 8.58 -59.84 66.69
C MET A 1 9.41 -58.69 66.13
N VAL A 2 8.81 -57.93 65.19
CA VAL A 2 9.25 -56.63 64.60
C VAL A 2 10.56 -56.70 63.80
N ASP A 3 10.68 -56.52 62.49
CA ASP A 3 9.84 -56.15 61.35
C ASP A 3 10.54 -56.76 60.12
N LEU A 4 9.96 -57.63 59.30
CA LEU A 4 8.95 -57.38 58.28
C LEU A 4 9.23 -56.16 57.38
N LEU A 5 9.48 -56.49 56.11
CA LEU A 5 9.00 -55.78 54.94
C LEU A 5 9.83 -54.59 54.44
N LYS A 6 10.06 -54.64 53.12
CA LYS A 6 10.53 -53.56 52.23
C LYS A 6 12.05 -53.40 52.20
N LEU A 7 12.68 -54.14 51.30
CA LEU A 7 13.52 -53.59 50.22
C LEU A 7 14.11 -54.76 49.41
N LEU A 8 13.21 -55.62 48.95
CA LEU A 8 13.48 -56.60 47.91
C LEU A 8 13.07 -55.96 46.59
N THR A 9 13.89 -55.03 46.10
CA THR A 9 13.76 -54.43 44.76
C THR A 9 14.95 -53.50 44.59
N VAL A 10 15.93 -53.93 43.79
CA VAL A 10 16.74 -53.17 42.82
C VAL A 10 17.89 -54.12 42.48
N ALA A 11 17.54 -55.17 41.75
CA ALA A 11 18.51 -56.01 41.06
C ALA A 11 18.89 -55.28 39.77
N ILE A 12 20.12 -54.79 39.78
CA ILE A 12 20.92 -54.34 38.66
C ILE A 12 20.77 -55.31 37.49
N THR A 13 20.29 -54.84 36.34
CA THR A 13 20.75 -55.30 35.02
C THR A 13 20.52 -54.20 34.00
N LEU A 14 21.59 -53.42 33.79
CA LEU A 14 21.77 -52.49 32.69
C LEU A 14 21.94 -53.32 31.39
N ASN A 15 20.90 -53.39 30.57
CA ASN A 15 20.99 -53.87 29.18
C ASN A 15 20.73 -52.72 28.23
N VAL A 16 21.82 -52.17 27.70
CA VAL A 16 21.84 -51.19 26.62
C VAL A 16 21.43 -51.90 25.34
N PHE A 17 20.21 -51.64 24.87
CA PHE A 17 19.77 -51.98 23.51
C PHE A 17 20.18 -50.84 22.58
N LEU A 18 21.26 -51.03 21.81
CA LEU A 18 21.58 -50.17 20.67
C LEU A 18 20.70 -50.59 19.49
N ILE A 19 19.60 -49.87 19.28
CA ILE A 19 18.80 -49.96 18.06
C ILE A 19 19.51 -49.16 16.97
N SER A 20 20.10 -49.88 16.02
CA SER A 20 20.63 -49.34 14.76
C SER A 20 19.47 -49.06 13.80
N CYS A 21 19.11 -47.79 13.64
CA CYS A 21 18.21 -47.32 12.59
C CYS A 21 19.04 -46.84 11.39
N ASN A 22 19.02 -47.62 10.31
CA ASN A 22 19.58 -47.24 9.02
C ASN A 22 18.55 -46.38 8.28
N ASN A 23 18.52 -45.07 8.55
CA ASN A 23 17.61 -44.15 7.87
C ASN A 23 18.25 -43.67 6.56
N LYS A 24 17.79 -44.21 5.43
CA LYS A 24 18.04 -43.63 4.11
C LYS A 24 17.43 -42.24 4.09
N GLN A 25 18.28 -41.21 4.17
CA GLN A 25 17.89 -39.83 3.92
C GLN A 25 17.46 -39.70 2.45
N THR A 26 16.16 -39.75 2.22
CA THR A 26 15.53 -39.06 1.10
C THR A 26 15.87 -37.57 1.27
N LYS A 27 16.62 -37.01 0.32
CA LYS A 27 16.83 -35.58 0.21
C LYS A 27 15.45 -34.92 0.03
N THR A 28 14.90 -34.38 1.10
CA THR A 28 13.99 -33.24 1.00
C THR A 28 14.78 -32.09 0.41
N GLU A 29 14.42 -31.67 -0.80
CA GLU A 29 14.84 -30.39 -1.35
C GLU A 29 14.37 -29.31 -0.38
N ASP A 30 15.35 -28.70 0.28
CA ASP A 30 15.16 -27.49 1.05
C ASP A 30 14.83 -26.36 0.05
N VAL A 31 13.56 -25.94 0.02
CA VAL A 31 13.11 -24.78 -0.76
C VAL A 31 13.75 -23.55 -0.13
N THR A 32 14.98 -23.27 -0.53
CA THR A 32 15.67 -22.03 -0.18
C THR A 32 14.90 -20.89 -0.84
N ALA A 33 14.30 -20.02 -0.02
CA ALA A 33 13.63 -18.82 -0.50
C ALA A 33 14.60 -18.01 -1.37
N ILE A 34 14.23 -17.77 -2.63
CA ILE A 34 15.04 -17.01 -3.59
C ILE A 34 15.13 -15.57 -3.07
N THR A 35 16.34 -14.98 -3.08
CA THR A 35 16.51 -13.59 -2.67
C THR A 35 15.91 -12.64 -3.71
N GLN A 36 15.45 -11.47 -3.29
CA GLN A 36 14.94 -10.43 -4.22
C GLN A 36 15.94 -10.10 -5.34
N SER A 37 17.24 -10.06 -5.02
CA SER A 37 18.31 -9.81 -5.99
C SER A 37 18.48 -10.91 -7.03
N ASP A 38 18.07 -12.13 -6.71
CA ASP A 38 18.10 -13.26 -7.64
C ASP A 38 16.79 -13.33 -8.44
N LEU A 39 15.64 -12.99 -7.82
CA LEU A 39 14.34 -12.88 -8.50
C LEU A 39 14.39 -11.92 -9.70
N ILE A 40 15.03 -10.74 -9.54
CA ILE A 40 15.17 -9.75 -10.63
C ILE A 40 15.92 -10.30 -11.85
N LYS A 41 16.76 -11.32 -11.67
CA LYS A 41 17.54 -11.94 -12.76
C LYS A 41 16.79 -13.08 -13.46
N THR A 42 15.70 -13.57 -12.86
CA THR A 42 14.91 -14.67 -13.40
C THR A 42 14.22 -14.29 -14.70
N GLU A 43 13.85 -15.31 -15.47
CA GLU A 43 13.08 -15.11 -16.70
C GLU A 43 11.70 -14.51 -16.42
N GLY A 44 11.02 -14.95 -15.36
CA GLY A 44 9.71 -14.43 -14.99
C GLY A 44 9.70 -12.93 -14.70
N TYR A 45 10.73 -12.41 -14.03
CA TYR A 45 10.87 -10.97 -13.79
C TYR A 45 11.12 -10.18 -15.08
N LYS A 46 12.00 -10.66 -15.96
CA LYS A 46 12.25 -10.00 -17.27
C LYS A 46 11.01 -9.99 -18.15
N LEU A 47 10.23 -11.07 -18.12
CA LEU A 47 8.94 -11.13 -18.81
C LEU A 47 7.93 -10.14 -18.22
N MET A 48 7.86 -10.03 -16.89
CA MET A 48 7.01 -9.04 -16.22
C MET A 48 7.42 -7.60 -16.58
N GLU A 49 8.71 -7.29 -16.54
CA GLU A 49 9.23 -5.97 -16.90
C GLU A 49 8.89 -5.61 -18.35
N SER A 50 9.19 -6.51 -19.29
CA SER A 50 8.99 -6.25 -20.72
C SER A 50 7.54 -6.26 -21.18
N LYS A 51 6.63 -6.98 -20.50
CA LYS A 51 5.24 -7.15 -20.94
C LYS A 51 4.23 -6.41 -20.08
N CYS A 52 4.49 -6.29 -18.78
CA CYS A 52 3.54 -5.74 -17.84
C CYS A 52 3.87 -4.29 -17.46
N TYR A 53 5.16 -3.95 -17.31
CA TYR A 53 5.54 -2.58 -16.93
C TYR A 53 5.41 -1.54 -18.04
N ILE A 54 5.05 -1.96 -19.26
CA ILE A 54 4.62 -1.05 -20.33
C ILE A 54 3.42 -0.21 -19.87
N CYS A 55 2.51 -0.80 -19.09
CA CYS A 55 1.29 -0.14 -18.63
C CYS A 55 1.23 0.00 -17.10
N HIS A 56 1.75 -0.98 -16.36
CA HIS A 56 1.66 -1.03 -14.91
C HIS A 56 2.95 -0.52 -14.27
N PHE A 57 2.87 0.50 -13.44
CA PHE A 57 4.03 0.86 -12.63
C PHE A 57 4.32 -0.24 -11.60
N GLU A 58 5.58 -0.39 -11.22
CA GLU A 58 5.98 -1.33 -10.16
C GLU A 58 5.29 -0.96 -8.84
N THR A 59 5.41 0.31 -8.44
CA THR A 59 4.79 0.90 -7.25
C THR A 59 4.06 2.20 -7.60
N PRO A 60 3.12 2.69 -6.77
CA PRO A 60 2.50 3.99 -7.00
C PRO A 60 3.53 5.12 -7.04
N ASP A 61 3.50 5.93 -8.10
CA ASP A 61 4.31 7.14 -8.24
C ASP A 61 3.39 8.37 -8.32
N PRO A 62 3.22 9.11 -7.22
CA PRO A 62 2.39 10.30 -7.16
C PRO A 62 2.78 11.40 -8.17
N ALA A 63 4.07 11.51 -8.49
CA ALA A 63 4.56 12.49 -9.46
C ALA A 63 4.17 12.13 -10.91
N LYS A 64 3.79 10.87 -11.15
CA LYS A 64 3.40 10.34 -12.46
C LYS A 64 1.97 9.83 -12.49
N MET A 65 1.12 10.28 -11.57
CA MET A 65 -0.27 9.81 -11.48
C MET A 65 -1.07 10.00 -12.75
N ASN A 66 -0.85 11.10 -13.46
CA ASN A 66 -1.50 11.40 -14.74
C ASN A 66 -0.95 10.58 -15.91
N GLN A 67 0.18 9.89 -15.74
CA GLN A 67 0.78 9.01 -16.74
C GLN A 67 0.38 7.54 -16.52
N MET A 68 -0.22 7.21 -15.37
CA MET A 68 -0.68 5.85 -15.09
C MET A 68 -1.90 5.52 -15.95
N ILE A 69 -1.78 4.48 -16.76
CA ILE A 69 -2.87 3.93 -17.57
C ILE A 69 -3.39 2.59 -17.04
N ALA A 70 -2.76 2.05 -15.99
CA ALA A 70 -3.15 0.81 -15.32
C ALA A 70 -2.76 0.88 -13.82
N PRO A 71 -3.37 0.06 -12.94
CA PRO A 71 -3.02 0.05 -11.52
C PRO A 71 -1.59 -0.49 -11.29
N PRO A 72 -0.83 0.04 -10.33
CA PRO A 72 0.52 -0.48 -10.02
C PRO A 72 0.51 -1.96 -9.61
N MET A 73 1.56 -2.70 -9.96
CA MET A 73 1.67 -4.14 -9.67
C MET A 73 1.64 -4.46 -8.18
N LEU A 74 2.25 -3.61 -7.36
CA LEU A 74 2.10 -3.67 -5.90
C LEU A 74 0.64 -3.73 -5.45
N ARG A 75 -0.24 -2.89 -6.03
CA ARG A 75 -1.68 -2.89 -5.70
C ARG A 75 -2.38 -4.15 -6.20
N ILE A 76 -1.97 -4.68 -7.34
CA ILE A 76 -2.50 -5.94 -7.84
C ILE A 76 -2.19 -7.07 -6.85
N LYS A 77 -0.93 -7.18 -6.40
CA LYS A 77 -0.54 -8.17 -5.37
C LYS A 77 -1.33 -7.97 -4.07
N GLU A 78 -1.44 -6.72 -3.57
CA GLU A 78 -2.19 -6.41 -2.34
C GLU A 78 -3.68 -6.84 -2.39
N HIS A 79 -4.33 -6.71 -3.55
CA HIS A 79 -5.74 -7.09 -3.69
C HIS A 79 -5.93 -8.59 -3.95
N TYR A 80 -5.06 -9.22 -4.71
CA TYR A 80 -5.23 -10.63 -5.06
C TYR A 80 -4.70 -11.57 -3.98
N LEU A 81 -3.50 -11.32 -3.43
CA LEU A 81 -2.81 -12.26 -2.55
C LEU A 81 -3.65 -12.69 -1.31
N PRO A 82 -4.34 -11.79 -0.58
CA PRO A 82 -5.11 -12.18 0.60
C PRO A 82 -6.34 -13.05 0.30
N ASN A 83 -6.79 -13.11 -0.96
CA ASN A 83 -8.00 -13.82 -1.36
C ASN A 83 -7.75 -15.29 -1.75
N TYR A 84 -6.49 -15.75 -1.73
CA TYR A 84 -6.10 -17.10 -2.12
C TYR A 84 -5.25 -17.75 -1.04
N GLN A 85 -5.57 -18.99 -0.69
CA GLN A 85 -4.92 -19.70 0.42
C GLN A 85 -3.57 -20.30 0.04
N ASN A 86 -3.37 -20.59 -1.24
CA ASN A 86 -2.16 -21.21 -1.77
C ASN A 86 -1.67 -20.46 -3.02
N LYS A 87 -0.42 -20.73 -3.38
CA LYS A 87 0.28 -20.09 -4.49
C LYS A 87 -0.38 -20.41 -5.84
N GLU A 88 -0.84 -21.63 -6.02
CA GLU A 88 -1.44 -22.13 -7.26
C GLU A 88 -2.74 -21.41 -7.61
N ASP A 89 -3.60 -21.18 -6.62
CA ASP A 89 -4.86 -20.44 -6.78
C ASP A 89 -4.61 -18.96 -7.10
N PHE A 90 -3.62 -18.34 -6.44
CA PHE A 90 -3.19 -16.98 -6.78
C PHE A 90 -2.72 -16.89 -8.23
N ILE A 91 -1.85 -17.81 -8.65
CA ILE A 91 -1.34 -17.87 -10.02
C ILE A 91 -2.49 -18.02 -11.00
N ALA A 92 -3.40 -18.97 -10.76
CA ALA A 92 -4.56 -19.20 -11.61
C ALA A 92 -5.45 -17.94 -11.73
N ALA A 93 -5.64 -17.19 -10.64
CA ALA A 93 -6.40 -15.96 -10.63
C ALA A 93 -5.74 -14.84 -11.46
N ILE A 94 -4.43 -14.65 -11.32
CA ILE A 94 -3.66 -13.68 -12.12
C ILE A 94 -3.69 -14.06 -13.60
N MET A 95 -3.47 -15.34 -13.92
CA MET A 95 -3.57 -15.83 -15.30
C MET A 95 -4.97 -15.61 -15.88
N ASN A 96 -6.02 -15.85 -15.08
CA ASN A 96 -7.41 -15.68 -15.53
C ASN A 96 -7.76 -14.22 -15.81
N ILE A 97 -7.32 -13.26 -14.97
CA ILE A 97 -7.61 -11.84 -15.23
C ILE A 97 -6.90 -11.33 -16.49
N VAL A 98 -5.70 -11.84 -16.81
CA VAL A 98 -4.99 -11.47 -18.05
C VAL A 98 -5.64 -12.12 -19.29
N ASN A 99 -5.98 -13.41 -19.21
CA ASN A 99 -6.56 -14.15 -20.33
C ASN A 99 -8.02 -13.78 -20.61
N ASN A 100 -8.80 -13.50 -19.58
CA ASN A 100 -10.23 -13.19 -19.67
C ASN A 100 -10.61 -12.06 -18.69
N PRO A 101 -10.15 -10.82 -18.94
CA PRO A 101 -10.54 -9.66 -18.14
C PRO A 101 -12.06 -9.54 -18.06
N SER A 102 -12.60 -9.30 -16.86
CA SER A 102 -14.04 -9.15 -16.62
C SER A 102 -14.31 -8.21 -15.46
N GLU A 103 -15.26 -7.30 -15.62
CA GLU A 103 -15.72 -6.40 -14.55
C GLU A 103 -16.33 -7.17 -13.38
N GLU A 104 -17.02 -8.28 -13.65
CA GLU A 104 -17.67 -9.10 -12.63
C GLU A 104 -16.68 -9.94 -11.83
N LYS A 105 -15.55 -10.32 -12.43
CA LYS A 105 -14.58 -11.26 -11.83
C LYS A 105 -13.33 -10.58 -11.28
N THR A 106 -13.17 -9.27 -11.45
CA THR A 106 -12.02 -8.56 -10.91
C THR A 106 -12.14 -8.38 -9.39
N LEU A 107 -11.00 -8.48 -8.69
CA LEU A 107 -10.91 -8.10 -7.27
C LEU A 107 -10.59 -6.60 -7.09
N MET A 108 -10.58 -5.83 -8.18
CA MET A 108 -10.19 -4.42 -8.20
C MET A 108 -11.21 -3.55 -8.96
N PRO A 109 -12.49 -3.50 -8.55
CA PRO A 109 -13.53 -2.70 -9.25
C PRO A 109 -13.19 -1.21 -9.29
N GLY A 110 -12.50 -0.68 -8.26
CA GLY A 110 -12.01 0.70 -8.26
C GLY A 110 -10.96 0.97 -9.34
N ALA A 111 -10.11 -0.01 -9.66
CA ALA A 111 -9.15 0.10 -10.75
C ALA A 111 -9.87 0.09 -12.11
N VAL A 112 -10.91 -0.75 -12.27
CA VAL A 112 -11.74 -0.75 -13.49
C VAL A 112 -12.42 0.61 -13.67
N LYS A 113 -13.00 1.19 -12.61
CA LYS A 113 -13.62 2.53 -12.68
C LYS A 113 -12.62 3.62 -13.10
N LYS A 114 -11.36 3.52 -12.66
CA LYS A 114 -10.32 4.53 -12.90
C LYS A 114 -9.60 4.36 -14.24
N PHE A 115 -9.27 3.14 -14.62
CA PHE A 115 -8.39 2.81 -15.75
C PHE A 115 -9.12 2.10 -16.91
N ASN A 116 -10.42 1.83 -16.76
CA ASN A 116 -11.20 0.89 -17.57
C ASN A 116 -10.73 -0.56 -17.39
N LEU A 117 -11.48 -1.50 -17.97
CA LEU A 117 -11.14 -2.91 -17.94
C LEU A 117 -9.84 -3.17 -18.71
N MET A 118 -8.94 -3.97 -18.12
CA MET A 118 -7.70 -4.39 -18.78
C MET A 118 -8.03 -5.02 -20.15
N PRO A 119 -7.37 -4.61 -21.25
CA PRO A 119 -7.55 -5.29 -22.53
C PRO A 119 -7.12 -6.75 -22.45
N LYS A 120 -7.80 -7.63 -23.17
CA LYS A 120 -7.39 -9.03 -23.28
C LYS A 120 -6.07 -9.13 -24.04
N LEU A 121 -5.04 -9.68 -23.39
CA LEU A 121 -3.72 -9.87 -23.97
C LEU A 121 -3.47 -11.36 -24.20
N ASN A 122 -3.07 -11.73 -25.41
CA ASN A 122 -2.78 -13.12 -25.76
C ASN A 122 -1.28 -13.41 -25.52
N TYR A 123 -0.96 -13.92 -24.34
CA TYR A 123 0.40 -14.34 -23.99
C TYR A 123 0.58 -15.85 -24.09
N ASN A 124 1.83 -16.26 -24.28
CA ASN A 124 2.22 -17.65 -24.06
C ASN A 124 1.89 -18.02 -22.61
N GLN A 125 1.24 -19.16 -22.40
CA GLN A 125 0.71 -19.53 -21.08
C GLN A 125 1.81 -19.92 -20.09
N ASP A 126 2.92 -20.48 -20.57
CA ASP A 126 4.07 -20.81 -19.72
C ASP A 126 4.78 -19.52 -19.27
N GLU A 127 4.94 -18.55 -20.18
CA GLU A 127 5.46 -17.22 -19.84
C GLU A 127 4.56 -16.48 -18.84
N LEU A 128 3.24 -16.50 -19.08
CA LEU A 128 2.27 -15.86 -18.19
C LEU A 128 2.27 -16.50 -16.80
N LYS A 129 2.46 -17.83 -16.73
CA LYS A 129 2.62 -18.54 -15.46
C LYS A 129 3.88 -18.07 -14.71
N LEU A 130 5.02 -17.94 -15.40
CA LEU A 130 6.25 -17.41 -14.80
C LEU A 130 6.09 -15.98 -14.28
N ILE A 131 5.36 -15.13 -15.01
CA ILE A 131 5.03 -13.78 -14.56
C ILE A 131 4.18 -13.83 -13.28
N ALA A 132 3.14 -14.65 -13.25
CA ALA A 132 2.26 -14.78 -12.09
C ALA A 132 2.98 -15.34 -10.85
N GLU A 133 3.87 -16.31 -11.04
CA GLU A 133 4.78 -16.82 -10.01
C GLU A 133 5.70 -15.70 -9.49
N THR A 134 6.25 -14.90 -10.40
CA THR A 134 7.09 -13.75 -10.02
C THR A 134 6.31 -12.73 -9.22
N ILE A 135 5.07 -12.39 -9.59
CA ILE A 135 4.23 -11.46 -8.83
C ILE A 135 3.97 -11.99 -7.41
N TYR A 136 3.79 -13.30 -7.25
CA TYR A 136 3.62 -13.93 -5.93
C TYR A 136 4.87 -13.78 -5.06
N GLU A 137 6.05 -14.04 -5.62
CA GLU A 137 7.32 -14.09 -4.88
C GLU A 137 7.98 -12.73 -4.70
N TYR A 138 7.79 -11.81 -5.64
CA TYR A 138 8.47 -10.52 -5.66
C TYR A 138 7.92 -9.59 -4.59
N GLU A 139 8.81 -9.09 -3.72
CA GLU A 139 8.46 -8.14 -2.68
C GLU A 139 8.53 -6.71 -3.21
N PHE A 140 7.37 -6.18 -3.64
CA PHE A 140 7.21 -4.82 -4.15
C PHE A 140 7.37 -3.73 -3.07
N GLY A 141 7.57 -4.12 -1.80
CA GLY A 141 7.51 -3.24 -0.64
C GLY A 141 6.07 -2.93 -0.23
N SER A 142 5.87 -1.82 0.48
CA SER A 142 4.55 -1.31 0.86
C SER A 142 4.24 -0.02 0.11
N ALA A 143 3.03 0.06 -0.44
CA ALA A 143 2.53 1.30 -1.00
C ALA A 143 1.92 2.11 0.15
N PRO A 144 2.00 3.45 0.13
CA PRO A 144 1.09 4.26 0.93
C PRO A 144 -0.33 3.83 0.61
N LYS A 145 -1.04 3.19 1.55
CA LYS A 145 -2.39 2.65 1.30
C LYS A 145 -3.43 3.78 1.29
N MET A 146 -3.38 4.64 0.28
CA MET A 146 -4.23 5.81 0.12
C MET A 146 -5.75 5.55 0.26
N ALA A 147 -6.25 4.33 0.03
CA ALA A 147 -7.69 4.06 0.01
C ALA A 147 -8.21 3.04 1.03
N MET A 148 -7.37 2.40 1.87
CA MET A 148 -7.88 1.29 2.71
C MET A 148 -7.35 1.21 4.15
N LEU A 149 -6.39 2.05 4.55
CA LEU A 149 -5.98 2.18 5.96
C LEU A 149 -6.28 3.54 6.59
N MET A 150 -6.82 4.48 5.82
CA MET A 150 -7.00 5.87 6.24
C MET A 150 -8.34 6.07 6.96
N MET A 151 -8.56 5.27 8.00
CA MET A 151 -9.78 5.26 8.83
C MET A 151 -9.43 5.40 10.32
N GLY A 152 -8.25 5.95 10.62
CA GLY A 152 -7.92 6.39 11.97
C GLY A 152 -8.33 7.84 12.12
N ASP A 153 -9.08 8.16 13.17
CA ASP A 153 -9.30 9.56 13.54
C ASP A 153 -7.95 10.27 13.74
N LEU A 154 -7.91 11.57 13.45
CA LEU A 154 -6.77 12.40 13.79
C LEU A 154 -6.52 12.31 15.30
N ARG A 155 -5.29 11.99 15.68
CA ARG A 155 -4.85 11.85 17.08
C ARG A 155 -3.54 12.59 17.31
N LEU A 156 -3.31 12.94 18.57
CA LEU A 156 -2.03 13.45 19.04
C LEU A 156 -0.99 12.32 19.10
N ASP A 157 0.28 12.67 19.32
CA ASP A 157 1.34 11.69 19.55
C ASP A 157 1.13 10.91 20.86
N ASP A 158 1.97 9.91 21.12
CA ASP A 158 1.86 9.04 22.30
C ASP A 158 1.97 9.80 23.64
N ASN A 159 2.47 11.05 23.61
CA ASN A 159 2.58 11.92 24.77
C ASN A 159 1.43 12.95 24.85
N GLY A 160 0.46 12.88 23.95
CA GLY A 160 -0.65 13.82 23.88
C GLY A 160 -0.25 15.19 23.32
N ASN A 161 0.82 15.27 22.52
CA ASN A 161 1.26 16.51 21.88
C ASN A 161 1.01 16.48 20.35
N PRO A 162 0.92 17.65 19.70
CA PRO A 162 0.91 17.72 18.24
C PRO A 162 2.19 17.10 17.66
N TRP A 163 2.03 16.30 16.60
CA TRP A 163 3.12 15.68 15.88
C TRP A 163 4.12 16.72 15.38
N LYS A 164 5.39 16.52 15.72
CA LYS A 164 6.48 17.38 15.28
C LYS A 164 6.81 17.15 13.81
N LEU A 165 6.63 18.18 13.00
CA LEU A 165 6.97 18.22 11.58
C LEU A 165 8.12 19.19 11.36
N LYS A 166 8.95 18.89 10.38
CA LYS A 166 9.96 19.81 9.85
C LYS A 166 9.42 21.23 9.63
N PRO A 167 10.24 22.27 9.85
CA PRO A 167 9.83 23.66 9.61
C PRO A 167 9.33 23.89 8.18
N GLU A 168 9.97 23.31 7.16
CA GLU A 168 9.58 23.52 5.77
C GLU A 168 8.17 22.96 5.44
N THR A 169 7.75 21.94 6.18
CA THR A 169 6.40 21.38 6.06
C THR A 169 5.36 22.31 6.67
N ILE A 170 5.66 22.89 7.83
CA ILE A 170 4.79 23.88 8.47
C ILE A 170 4.70 25.15 7.61
N GLU A 171 5.81 25.63 7.05
CA GLU A 171 5.82 26.77 6.14
C GLU A 171 4.93 26.54 4.90
N LYS A 172 4.90 25.31 4.36
CA LYS A 172 3.98 24.94 3.28
C LYS A 172 2.52 24.95 3.73
N ALA A 173 2.22 24.44 4.92
CA ALA A 173 0.87 24.51 5.48
C ALA A 173 0.42 25.96 5.70
N ASP A 174 1.30 26.81 6.24
CA ASP A 174 1.08 28.25 6.41
C ASP A 174 0.85 28.94 5.07
N SER A 175 1.62 28.58 4.04
CA SER A 175 1.46 29.09 2.67
C SER A 175 0.09 28.75 2.09
N ILE A 176 -0.38 27.51 2.28
CA ILE A 176 -1.73 27.09 1.87
C ILE A 176 -2.79 27.92 2.61
N LEU A 177 -2.69 28.01 3.93
CA LEU A 177 -3.65 28.74 4.76
C LEU A 177 -3.72 30.22 4.37
N ASN A 178 -2.56 30.87 4.25
CA ASN A 178 -2.44 32.26 3.81
C ASN A 178 -3.06 32.47 2.43
N ARG A 179 -2.87 31.51 1.51
CA ARG A 179 -3.47 31.57 0.18
C ARG A 179 -4.99 31.48 0.23
N LEU A 180 -5.54 30.56 1.02
CA LEU A 180 -6.98 30.42 1.21
C LEU A 180 -7.60 31.70 1.81
N TYR A 181 -6.97 32.28 2.83
CA TYR A 181 -7.46 33.49 3.50
C TYR A 181 -7.31 34.77 2.67
N SER A 182 -6.23 34.90 1.91
CA SER A 182 -6.00 36.05 1.04
C SER A 182 -6.80 36.00 -0.26
N PHE A 183 -7.30 34.81 -0.64
CA PHE A 183 -8.02 34.63 -1.88
C PHE A 183 -9.34 35.41 -1.92
N LYS A 184 -9.51 36.21 -2.97
CA LYS A 184 -10.75 36.91 -3.32
C LYS A 184 -10.91 36.91 -4.83
N SER A 185 -12.00 36.34 -5.33
CA SER A 185 -12.36 36.44 -6.74
C SER A 185 -13.88 36.34 -6.91
N ASN A 186 -14.36 36.85 -8.05
CA ASN A 186 -15.74 36.66 -8.52
C ASN A 186 -15.78 35.84 -9.82
N ASN A 187 -14.69 35.13 -10.15
CA ASN A 187 -14.56 34.30 -11.35
C ASN A 187 -14.26 32.85 -10.96
N ILE A 188 -15.12 31.93 -11.41
CA ILE A 188 -15.00 30.51 -11.10
C ILE A 188 -13.66 29.90 -11.52
N LYS A 189 -13.04 30.38 -12.61
CA LYS A 189 -11.74 29.88 -13.06
C LYS A 189 -10.62 30.12 -12.04
N ASP A 190 -10.71 31.22 -11.28
CA ASP A 190 -9.73 31.54 -10.25
C ASP A 190 -9.87 30.61 -9.04
N TYR A 191 -11.11 30.21 -8.71
CA TYR A 191 -11.37 29.19 -7.68
C TYR A 191 -10.85 27.82 -8.12
N ASN A 192 -11.11 27.41 -9.36
CA ASN A 192 -10.58 26.15 -9.88
C ASN A 192 -9.04 26.16 -9.86
N GLN A 193 -8.42 27.29 -10.17
CA GLN A 193 -6.96 27.45 -10.08
C GLN A 193 -6.46 27.41 -8.63
N LEU A 194 -7.17 28.05 -7.69
CA LEU A 194 -6.88 27.94 -6.26
C LEU A 194 -6.88 26.48 -5.80
N GLY A 195 -7.89 25.69 -6.18
CA GLY A 195 -7.96 24.26 -5.87
C GLY A 195 -6.74 23.49 -6.38
N LYS A 196 -6.32 23.73 -7.63
CA LYS A 196 -5.10 23.11 -8.20
C LYS A 196 -3.85 23.49 -7.42
N ASP A 197 -3.68 24.77 -7.11
CA ASP A 197 -2.48 25.28 -6.45
C ASP A 197 -2.38 24.81 -4.98
N VAL A 198 -3.51 24.68 -4.29
CA VAL A 198 -3.57 24.09 -2.95
C VAL A 198 -3.24 22.60 -3.01
N PHE A 199 -3.80 21.88 -3.96
CA PHE A 199 -3.52 20.46 -4.16
C PHE A 199 -2.04 20.18 -4.47
N GLU A 200 -1.41 20.98 -5.33
CA GLU A 200 0.02 20.86 -5.63
C GLU A 200 0.89 21.12 -4.39
N GLN A 201 0.53 22.10 -3.56
CA GLN A 201 1.26 22.34 -2.30
C GLN A 201 1.05 21.21 -1.29
N ALA A 202 -0.18 20.68 -1.18
CA ALA A 202 -0.50 19.55 -0.31
C ALA A 202 0.31 18.30 -0.67
N LYS A 203 0.51 18.03 -1.97
CA LYS A 203 1.36 16.93 -2.44
C LYS A 203 2.78 17.00 -1.89
N PHE A 204 3.38 18.18 -1.79
CA PHE A 204 4.73 18.28 -1.21
C PHE A 204 4.80 17.77 0.23
N ILE A 205 3.73 17.98 1.01
CA ILE A 205 3.66 17.55 2.40
C ILE A 205 3.39 16.04 2.47
N MET A 206 2.38 15.56 1.71
CA MET A 206 2.00 14.16 1.69
C MET A 206 3.12 13.26 1.14
N LEU A 207 3.92 13.75 0.21
CA LEU A 207 4.93 12.94 -0.48
C LEU A 207 6.32 13.03 0.15
N ASP A 208 6.47 13.68 1.30
CA ASP A 208 7.75 13.72 2.01
C ASP A 208 8.06 12.33 2.62
N LYS A 209 8.96 11.62 1.93
CA LYS A 209 9.42 10.26 2.30
C LYS A 209 10.21 10.19 3.61
N SER A 210 10.54 11.34 4.22
CA SER A 210 11.19 11.36 5.53
C SER A 210 10.22 11.09 6.68
N TYR A 211 8.91 11.29 6.48
CA TYR A 211 7.92 10.89 7.45
C TYR A 211 7.60 9.41 7.28
N THR A 212 7.58 8.67 8.39
CA THR A 212 7.28 7.24 8.40
C THR A 212 6.43 6.88 9.63
N GLY A 213 5.87 5.67 9.64
CA GLY A 213 5.03 5.16 10.73
C GLY A 213 3.80 6.03 11.01
N ASP A 214 3.35 6.05 12.26
CA ASP A 214 2.15 6.75 12.68
C ASP A 214 2.13 8.23 12.30
N LYS A 215 3.29 8.91 12.33
CA LYS A 215 3.39 10.30 11.91
C LYS A 215 3.00 10.49 10.45
N PHE A 216 3.50 9.60 9.58
CA PHE A 216 3.14 9.59 8.16
C PHE A 216 1.65 9.35 7.97
N ASP A 217 1.09 8.38 8.70
CA ASP A 217 -0.34 8.05 8.64
C ASP A 217 -1.21 9.23 9.07
N GLN A 218 -0.84 9.94 10.14
CA GLN A 218 -1.58 11.10 10.63
C GLN A 218 -1.58 12.27 9.63
N ILE A 219 -0.44 12.55 8.98
CA ILE A 219 -0.36 13.55 7.91
C ILE A 219 -1.34 13.18 6.80
N HIS A 220 -1.34 11.93 6.35
CA HIS A 220 -2.21 11.51 5.25
C HIS A 220 -3.69 11.43 5.65
N ASN A 221 -4.02 11.08 6.90
CA ASN A 221 -5.39 11.12 7.42
C ASN A 221 -5.94 12.55 7.36
N PHE A 222 -5.12 13.55 7.72
CA PHE A 222 -5.50 14.95 7.60
C PHE A 222 -5.80 15.31 6.14
N PHE A 223 -4.87 15.02 5.22
CA PHE A 223 -5.04 15.41 3.82
C PHE A 223 -6.16 14.66 3.12
N TYR A 224 -6.45 13.42 3.52
CA TYR A 224 -7.62 12.68 3.06
C TYR A 224 -8.93 13.42 3.39
N SER A 225 -9.03 14.05 4.57
CA SER A 225 -10.22 14.82 4.97
C SER A 225 -10.48 16.10 4.16
N VAL A 226 -9.46 16.60 3.45
CA VAL A 226 -9.52 17.83 2.61
C VAL A 226 -9.38 17.54 1.12
N GLU A 227 -9.00 16.32 0.71
CA GLU A 227 -8.75 15.94 -0.69
C GLU A 227 -10.00 16.11 -1.55
N ASP A 228 -11.15 15.67 -1.03
CA ASP A 228 -12.42 15.82 -1.73
C ASP A 228 -12.81 17.29 -1.94
N ASP A 229 -12.52 18.17 -0.98
CA ASP A 229 -12.78 19.60 -1.14
C ASP A 229 -11.89 20.22 -2.21
N MET A 230 -10.60 19.81 -2.25
CA MET A 230 -9.66 20.28 -3.27
C MET A 230 -10.15 19.88 -4.67
N HIS A 231 -10.55 18.62 -4.87
CA HIS A 231 -11.10 18.15 -6.14
C HIS A 231 -12.44 18.80 -6.48
N ALA A 232 -13.35 18.94 -5.50
CA ALA A 232 -14.62 19.61 -5.70
C ALA A 232 -14.40 21.05 -6.18
N LEU A 233 -13.47 21.77 -5.57
CA LEU A 233 -13.14 23.14 -5.94
C LEU A 233 -12.53 23.24 -7.35
N ILE A 234 -11.73 22.26 -7.77
CA ILE A 234 -11.13 22.19 -9.12
C ILE A 234 -12.19 22.05 -10.21
N GLU A 235 -13.27 21.32 -9.95
CA GLU A 235 -14.31 21.00 -10.93
C GLU A 235 -15.58 21.86 -10.79
N GLU A 236 -15.66 22.69 -9.74
CA GLU A 236 -16.83 23.51 -9.42
C GLU A 236 -17.17 24.52 -10.54
N LYS A 237 -18.48 24.73 -10.73
CA LYS A 237 -19.08 25.62 -11.73
C LYS A 237 -19.89 26.75 -11.09
N SER A 238 -20.25 26.62 -9.81
CA SER A 238 -20.99 27.59 -9.01
C SER A 238 -20.04 28.39 -8.11
N ILE A 239 -20.03 29.71 -8.26
CA ILE A 239 -19.25 30.60 -7.39
C ILE A 239 -19.68 30.48 -5.93
N GLU A 240 -20.98 30.29 -5.68
CA GLU A 240 -21.49 30.19 -4.31
C GLU A 240 -21.00 28.92 -3.61
N ASN A 241 -21.07 27.78 -4.31
CA ASN A 241 -20.51 26.53 -3.78
C ASN A 241 -19.00 26.63 -3.61
N ALA A 242 -18.30 27.22 -4.57
CA ALA A 242 -16.85 27.40 -4.51
C ALA A 242 -16.42 28.25 -3.29
N LYS A 243 -17.21 29.27 -2.92
CA LYS A 243 -17.00 30.03 -1.68
C LYS A 243 -17.16 29.14 -0.45
N THR A 244 -18.25 28.36 -0.38
CA THR A 244 -18.48 27.43 0.73
C THR A 244 -17.33 26.44 0.88
N THR A 245 -16.90 25.82 -0.23
CA THR A 245 -15.75 24.90 -0.23
C THR A 245 -14.47 25.58 0.24
N VAL A 246 -14.22 26.84 -0.14
CA VAL A 246 -13.05 27.59 0.36
C VAL A 246 -13.14 27.85 1.87
N GLU A 247 -14.32 28.16 2.43
CA GLU A 247 -14.50 28.31 3.88
C GLU A 247 -14.34 26.99 4.64
N ASP A 248 -14.81 25.88 4.08
CA ASP A 248 -14.62 24.54 4.63
C ASP A 248 -13.13 24.17 4.65
N MET A 249 -12.43 24.42 3.54
CA MET A 249 -10.98 24.22 3.46
C MET A 249 -10.23 25.08 4.49
N LYS A 250 -10.59 26.36 4.66
CA LYS A 250 -9.99 27.21 5.71
C LYS A 250 -10.16 26.59 7.09
N THR A 251 -11.37 26.13 7.41
CA THR A 251 -11.67 25.51 8.70
C THR A 251 -10.82 24.26 8.92
N LYS A 252 -10.76 23.37 7.93
CA LYS A 252 -9.97 22.14 8.00
C LYS A 252 -8.46 22.44 8.08
N PHE A 253 -7.93 23.35 7.28
CA PHE A 253 -6.50 23.74 7.35
C PHE A 253 -6.13 24.46 8.65
N ASN A 254 -7.03 25.17 9.33
CA ASN A 254 -6.76 25.62 10.70
C ASN A 254 -6.70 24.46 11.69
N ASN A 255 -7.58 23.46 11.55
CA ASN A 255 -7.59 22.30 12.43
C ASN A 255 -6.30 21.46 12.32
N PHE A 256 -5.51 21.63 11.24
CA PHE A 256 -4.17 21.05 11.11
C PHE A 256 -3.31 21.30 12.35
N TYR A 257 -3.30 22.54 12.87
CA TYR A 257 -2.43 22.93 13.99
C TYR A 257 -2.88 22.39 15.35
N ASN A 258 -4.07 21.78 15.42
CA ASN A 258 -4.46 21.01 16.59
C ASN A 258 -3.67 19.69 16.70
N PHE A 259 -3.16 19.18 15.57
CA PHE A 259 -2.51 17.87 15.48
C PHE A 259 -1.05 17.94 15.06
N PHE A 260 -0.60 19.03 14.44
CA PHE A 260 0.77 19.17 13.93
C PHE A 260 1.41 20.48 14.40
N SER A 261 2.70 20.43 14.71
CA SER A 261 3.48 21.64 15.05
C SER A 261 4.91 21.53 14.53
N ALA A 262 5.61 22.65 14.42
CA ALA A 262 7.03 22.66 14.07
C ALA A 262 7.86 21.93 15.15
N GLU A 263 8.85 21.15 14.70
CA GLU A 263 9.89 20.55 15.56
C GLU A 263 10.74 21.58 16.31
#